data_AF-A0A428CPZ0-F1
#
_entry.id   AF-A0A428CPZ0-F1
#
_cell.length_a   1.000
_cell.length_b   1.000
_cell.length_c   1.000
_cell.angle_alpha   90.00
_cell.angle_beta   90.00
_cell.angle_gamma   90.00
#
_symmetry.space_group_name_H-M   'P 1'
#
loop_
_entity.id
_entity.type
_entity.pdbx_description
1 polymer ?
#
loop_
_entity_poly.entity_id
_entity_poly.type
_entity_poly.pdbx_seq_one_letter_code
_entity_poly.pdbx_strand_id
1 'polypeptide(L)'
;MTASAIMIPIGQTQSVVKGLTQFAIGEAGAYTAGQVAYHGTKLLGGSEEDAQTANFIGNIVGGYAVSSAASKFSLNNVKNNVSEQNFANYREFSTTKIDDFKTNFKDVETRITVETRNVADEIQRIQLKAVGVDETGKIRIQDYTTAKDGLSIKRQDILDNLSKYGGTIVGEGKGRFTGGTKIEPGTRIDVISKPTDSFTIEKVSSFDKVKQYTSELYKTDLSLEEKVQKLQKYFTELDDKVDINVPSDAQYVKSIEDGWISYDWPERLGFKKGTVHPITRTSGLPERWDRFGHMGGGNFSDIPSEGPYTYSQRSIPYVENLKAYHNGNFKTDSYFDKIDAISEGDIKIFNRILREEGIEGVSQDQFLELSDKYRKYISDTSTSLSMSSDDIKYGVHGKAAEWGDMSGGAEQIVTPFGGIDMLNMGMMEEFK
;
A
#
# COMPACT_ATOMS: atom_id res chain seq x y z
N MET A 1 23.41 62.15 -15.27
CA MET A 1 23.62 61.80 -13.85
C MET A 1 22.27 61.73 -13.16
N THR A 2 21.89 60.50 -12.81
CA THR A 2 21.36 60.05 -11.52
C THR A 2 20.54 61.01 -10.63
N ALA A 3 19.29 60.55 -10.44
CA ALA A 3 18.70 60.11 -9.17
C ALA A 3 17.82 61.08 -8.36
N SER A 4 16.54 60.68 -8.33
CA SER A 4 15.72 60.39 -7.16
C SER A 4 15.17 61.55 -6.32
N ALA A 5 13.85 61.74 -6.46
CA ALA A 5 13.01 62.40 -5.49
C ALA A 5 12.02 61.39 -4.85
N ILE A 6 11.90 61.57 -3.54
CA ILE A 6 11.04 60.92 -2.56
C ILE A 6 9.59 61.40 -2.72
N MET A 7 8.59 60.52 -2.57
CA MET A 7 7.43 60.73 -1.66
C MET A 7 6.34 59.63 -1.79
N ILE A 8 5.92 59.15 -0.62
CA ILE A 8 4.66 58.44 -0.30
C ILE A 8 3.60 59.58 -0.14
N PRO A 9 2.26 59.51 -0.45
CA PRO A 9 1.33 58.44 0.00
C PRO A 9 -0.09 58.34 -0.71
N ILE A 10 -1.01 57.56 -0.10
CA ILE A 10 -2.52 57.64 -0.06
C ILE A 10 -3.38 57.32 -1.31
N GLY A 11 -4.37 56.41 -1.13
CA GLY A 11 -5.78 56.73 -1.40
C GLY A 11 -6.60 55.92 -2.43
N GLN A 12 -7.46 55.04 -1.90
CA GLN A 12 -8.88 54.82 -2.29
C GLN A 12 -9.33 54.31 -3.69
N THR A 13 -9.99 53.14 -3.63
CA THR A 13 -11.29 52.73 -4.24
C THR A 13 -11.48 52.37 -5.74
N GLN A 14 -12.02 51.14 -5.90
CA GLN A 14 -13.03 50.65 -6.86
C GLN A 14 -12.74 50.55 -8.37
N SER A 15 -12.84 49.30 -8.89
CA SER A 15 -13.75 48.90 -9.99
C SER A 15 -13.12 47.99 -11.07
N VAL A 16 -13.53 46.71 -11.05
CA VAL A 16 -14.12 45.92 -12.15
C VAL A 16 -13.62 46.19 -13.58
N VAL A 17 -13.00 45.13 -14.17
CA VAL A 17 -13.02 44.74 -15.59
C VAL A 17 -12.18 45.59 -16.56
N LYS A 18 -11.13 45.00 -17.14
CA LYS A 18 -11.14 44.42 -18.51
C LYS A 18 -9.71 44.15 -19.00
N GLY A 19 -9.53 42.92 -19.46
CA GLY A 19 -8.60 42.56 -20.53
C GLY A 19 -7.15 42.42 -20.08
N LEU A 20 -6.37 41.48 -20.59
CA LEU A 20 -6.50 40.56 -21.71
C LEU A 20 -5.13 39.82 -21.59
N THR A 21 -4.95 38.51 -21.68
CA THR A 21 -5.10 37.65 -22.87
C THR A 21 -4.39 36.33 -22.52
N GLN A 22 -4.82 35.25 -23.19
CA GLN A 22 -4.04 34.05 -23.51
C GLN A 22 -3.80 33.02 -22.40
N PHE A 23 -4.73 32.06 -22.36
CA PHE A 23 -4.39 30.65 -22.42
C PHE A 23 -3.03 30.39 -23.11
N ALA A 24 -2.09 29.80 -22.40
CA ALA A 24 -1.48 28.52 -22.72
C ALA A 24 -0.23 28.33 -21.86
N ILE A 25 -0.05 27.08 -21.42
CA ILE A 25 1.25 26.54 -21.05
C ILE A 25 2.17 26.74 -22.27
N GLY A 26 3.09 27.69 -22.15
CA GLY A 26 4.16 27.98 -23.10
C GLY A 26 5.29 28.64 -22.32
N GLU A 27 6.31 27.83 -21.99
CA GLU A 27 7.65 28.18 -21.49
C GLU A 27 7.78 29.17 -20.29
N ALA A 28 8.24 28.60 -19.18
CA ALA A 28 9.12 29.17 -18.15
C ALA A 28 8.77 30.52 -17.46
N GLY A 29 8.54 30.46 -16.14
CA GLY A 29 9.10 31.45 -15.22
C GLY A 29 8.18 32.05 -14.15
N ALA A 30 8.51 31.75 -12.90
CA ALA A 30 8.31 32.55 -11.67
C ALA A 30 7.00 32.45 -10.86
N TYR A 31 7.17 31.76 -9.74
CA TYR A 31 6.40 31.74 -8.49
C TYR A 31 6.08 33.10 -7.89
N THR A 32 4.88 33.23 -7.31
CA THR A 32 4.69 34.01 -6.08
C THR A 32 3.71 33.34 -5.09
N ALA A 33 4.27 32.93 -3.94
CA ALA A 33 3.71 32.63 -2.61
C ALA A 33 2.31 31.98 -2.43
N GLY A 34 2.28 30.82 -1.75
CA GLY A 34 1.10 29.96 -1.50
C GLY A 34 -0.06 30.52 -0.66
N GLN A 35 0.11 31.63 0.05
CA GLN A 35 -0.99 32.27 0.80
C GLN A 35 -1.92 33.10 -0.11
N VAL A 36 -1.42 33.66 -1.21
CA VAL A 36 -2.25 34.43 -2.17
C VAL A 36 -3.12 33.50 -3.01
N ALA A 37 -2.64 32.29 -3.31
CA ALA A 37 -3.37 31.28 -4.08
C ALA A 37 -4.59 30.71 -3.33
N TYR A 38 -4.44 30.39 -2.03
CA TYR A 38 -5.55 29.87 -1.22
C TYR A 38 -6.71 30.88 -1.13
N HIS A 39 -6.40 32.13 -0.78
CA HIS A 39 -7.41 33.18 -0.66
C HIS A 39 -7.95 33.64 -2.02
N GLY A 40 -7.17 33.63 -3.10
CA GLY A 40 -7.64 33.94 -4.45
C GLY A 40 -8.64 32.92 -5.01
N THR A 41 -8.43 31.63 -4.73
CA THR A 41 -9.32 30.55 -5.20
C THR A 41 -10.66 30.56 -4.46
N LYS A 42 -10.64 30.87 -3.15
CA LYS A 42 -11.84 31.10 -2.33
C LYS A 42 -12.61 32.36 -2.74
N LEU A 43 -11.91 33.46 -3.06
CA LEU A 43 -12.53 34.72 -3.46
C LEU A 43 -13.26 34.61 -4.81
N LEU A 44 -12.86 33.65 -5.66
CA LEU A 44 -13.46 33.35 -6.96
C LEU A 44 -14.60 32.31 -6.90
N GLY A 45 -15.04 31.93 -5.70
CA GLY A 45 -16.14 30.98 -5.50
C GLY A 45 -15.75 29.51 -5.67
N GLY A 46 -14.45 29.18 -5.65
CA GLY A 46 -13.94 27.81 -5.69
C GLY A 46 -14.28 27.02 -4.43
N SER A 47 -14.36 25.69 -4.57
CA SER A 47 -14.61 24.80 -3.45
C SER A 47 -13.41 24.75 -2.49
N GLU A 48 -13.62 24.28 -1.25
CA GLU A 48 -12.52 24.11 -0.28
C GLU A 48 -11.42 23.18 -0.80
N GLU A 49 -11.80 22.16 -1.57
CA GLU A 49 -10.88 21.22 -2.25
C GLU A 49 -10.02 21.91 -3.32
N ASP A 50 -10.60 22.83 -4.11
CA ASP A 50 -9.85 23.56 -5.14
C ASP A 50 -8.87 24.56 -4.50
N ALA A 51 -9.27 25.22 -3.41
CA ALA A 51 -8.40 26.13 -2.66
C ALA A 51 -7.25 25.38 -1.97
N GLN A 52 -7.50 24.17 -1.43
CA GLN A 52 -6.47 23.29 -0.89
C GLN A 52 -5.54 22.74 -1.99
N THR A 53 -6.06 22.46 -3.18
CA THR A 53 -5.27 22.05 -4.36
C THR A 53 -4.37 23.18 -4.86
N ALA A 54 -4.85 24.42 -4.89
CA ALA A 54 -4.04 25.59 -5.24
C ALA A 54 -2.94 25.89 -4.19
N ASN A 55 -3.24 25.69 -2.90
CA ASN A 55 -2.26 25.78 -1.81
C ASN A 55 -1.19 24.67 -1.93
N PHE A 56 -1.60 23.46 -2.30
CA PHE A 56 -0.71 22.32 -2.58
C PHE A 56 0.22 22.58 -3.77
N ILE A 57 -0.31 23.09 -4.91
CA ILE A 57 0.51 23.44 -6.09
C ILE A 57 1.43 24.63 -5.78
N GLY A 58 0.97 25.64 -5.04
CA GLY A 58 1.81 26.76 -4.60
C GLY A 58 3.01 26.33 -3.74
N ASN A 59 2.84 25.30 -2.91
CA ASN A 59 3.90 24.73 -2.07
C ASN A 59 4.84 23.79 -2.84
N ILE A 60 4.33 23.00 -3.79
CA ILE A 60 5.18 22.14 -4.62
C ILE A 60 6.04 22.99 -5.52
N VAL A 61 5.42 23.95 -6.20
CA VAL A 61 6.12 24.59 -7.28
C VAL A 61 7.11 25.64 -6.62
N GLY A 62 6.74 26.29 -5.50
CA GLY A 62 7.63 27.19 -4.74
C GLY A 62 8.84 26.54 -4.05
N GLY A 63 8.91 25.20 -4.04
CA GLY A 63 10.02 24.44 -3.47
C GLY A 63 11.28 24.35 -4.33
N TYR A 64 11.30 24.97 -5.53
CA TYR A 64 12.43 24.86 -6.48
C TYR A 64 13.28 26.14 -6.65
N ALA A 65 13.06 27.19 -5.86
CA ALA A 65 14.01 28.29 -5.77
C ALA A 65 14.22 28.71 -4.30
N VAL A 66 15.48 28.62 -3.89
CA VAL A 66 16.07 29.02 -2.60
C VAL A 66 16.04 27.94 -1.51
N SER A 67 17.12 27.15 -1.49
CA SER A 67 17.56 26.35 -0.36
C SER A 67 18.09 27.22 0.79
N SER A 68 18.08 26.65 2.01
CA SER A 68 18.66 27.15 3.28
C SER A 68 17.71 27.90 4.25
N ALA A 69 16.72 27.19 4.80
CA ALA A 69 16.32 27.29 6.23
C ALA A 69 15.07 26.42 6.53
N ALA A 70 15.15 25.10 6.37
CA ALA A 70 14.07 24.20 6.82
C ALA A 70 14.55 22.80 7.25
N SER A 71 15.81 22.64 7.68
CA SER A 71 16.34 21.40 8.25
C SER A 71 15.81 21.08 9.67
N LYS A 72 14.58 21.52 10.01
CA LYS A 72 13.91 21.24 11.30
C LYS A 72 12.44 20.83 11.21
N PHE A 73 11.93 20.49 10.02
CA PHE A 73 10.69 19.72 9.90
C PHE A 73 10.91 18.58 8.92
N SER A 74 11.15 17.38 9.46
CA SER A 74 11.15 16.14 8.70
C SER A 74 9.70 15.74 8.43
N LEU A 75 9.21 15.94 7.21
CA LEU A 75 8.07 15.22 6.65
C LEU A 75 8.59 13.96 5.94
N ASN A 76 9.33 13.12 6.67
CA ASN A 76 9.46 11.72 6.29
C ASN A 76 8.34 10.95 6.97
N ASN A 77 7.66 10.15 6.16
CA ASN A 77 6.58 9.19 6.44
C ASN A 77 5.18 9.70 6.07
N VAL A 78 4.55 8.94 5.16
CA VAL A 78 3.17 9.04 4.62
C VAL A 78 2.98 9.96 3.40
N LYS A 79 3.36 9.47 2.20
CA LYS A 79 2.65 9.79 0.94
C LYS A 79 2.67 8.59 -0.02
N ASN A 80 1.78 7.63 0.23
CA ASN A 80 1.22 6.83 -0.86
C ASN A 80 0.15 7.72 -1.51
N ASN A 81 0.32 8.09 -2.78
CA ASN A 81 -0.60 8.99 -3.49
C ASN A 81 -1.91 8.28 -3.88
N VAL A 82 -2.70 7.88 -2.88
CA VAL A 82 -4.04 7.30 -3.02
C VAL A 82 -4.97 8.22 -3.83
N SER A 83 -4.77 9.54 -3.73
CA SER A 83 -5.50 10.54 -4.51
C SER A 83 -5.21 10.48 -6.02
N GLU A 84 -3.96 10.22 -6.43
CA GLU A 84 -3.58 10.16 -7.85
C GLU A 84 -4.12 8.89 -8.53
N GLN A 85 -4.07 7.75 -7.83
CA GLN A 85 -4.60 6.47 -8.34
C GLN A 85 -6.13 6.45 -8.37
N ASN A 86 -6.81 6.98 -7.35
CA ASN A 86 -8.27 7.12 -7.37
C ASN A 86 -8.73 8.04 -8.50
N PHE A 87 -7.96 9.10 -8.79
CA PHE A 87 -8.21 9.98 -9.92
C PHE A 87 -8.00 9.27 -11.27
N ALA A 88 -6.94 8.45 -11.40
CA ALA A 88 -6.69 7.65 -12.61
C ALA A 88 -7.79 6.60 -12.85
N ASN A 89 -8.18 5.84 -11.83
CA ASN A 89 -9.25 4.84 -11.91
C ASN A 89 -10.60 5.47 -12.26
N TYR A 90 -10.93 6.59 -11.63
CA TYR A 90 -12.11 7.37 -11.95
C TYR A 90 -12.07 7.88 -13.40
N ARG A 91 -10.91 8.37 -13.85
CA ARG A 91 -10.73 8.87 -15.21
C ARG A 91 -10.90 7.77 -16.25
N GLU A 92 -10.29 6.61 -16.05
CA GLU A 92 -10.45 5.46 -16.95
C GLU A 92 -11.92 5.01 -17.01
N PHE A 93 -12.54 4.76 -15.86
CA PHE A 93 -13.94 4.35 -15.76
C PHE A 93 -14.89 5.35 -16.45
N SER A 94 -14.76 6.64 -16.13
CA SER A 94 -15.60 7.67 -16.74
C SER A 94 -15.34 7.82 -18.24
N THR A 95 -14.10 7.67 -18.70
CA THR A 95 -13.76 7.71 -20.13
C THR A 95 -14.42 6.55 -20.87
N THR A 96 -14.30 5.32 -20.38
CA THR A 96 -14.97 4.16 -20.99
C THR A 96 -16.47 4.34 -21.05
N LYS A 97 -17.10 4.85 -19.97
CA LYS A 97 -18.55 5.07 -19.97
C LYS A 97 -19.01 6.21 -20.87
N ILE A 98 -18.20 7.25 -21.03
CA ILE A 98 -18.45 8.30 -22.02
C ILE A 98 -18.35 7.74 -23.44
N ASP A 99 -17.40 6.85 -23.71
CA ASP A 99 -17.27 6.23 -25.02
C ASP A 99 -18.43 5.24 -25.30
N ASP A 100 -18.86 4.45 -24.31
CA ASP A 100 -20.10 3.67 -24.37
C ASP A 100 -21.30 4.60 -24.65
N PHE A 101 -21.37 5.76 -24.02
CA PHE A 101 -22.45 6.72 -24.23
C PHE A 101 -22.43 7.30 -25.66
N LYS A 102 -21.26 7.60 -26.23
CA LYS A 102 -21.12 8.04 -27.62
C LYS A 102 -21.54 6.99 -28.65
N THR A 103 -21.45 5.70 -28.33
CA THR A 103 -21.91 4.65 -29.25
C THR A 103 -23.44 4.59 -29.38
N ASN A 104 -24.16 5.03 -28.33
CA ASN A 104 -25.62 4.91 -28.26
C ASN A 104 -26.37 6.24 -28.38
N PHE A 105 -25.67 7.38 -28.23
CA PHE A 105 -26.26 8.72 -28.23
C PHE A 105 -25.49 9.67 -29.15
N LYS A 106 -26.19 10.66 -29.69
CA LYS A 106 -25.64 11.67 -30.61
C LYS A 106 -25.25 12.94 -29.86
N ASP A 107 -24.43 13.77 -30.51
CA ASP A 107 -24.00 15.08 -30.01
C ASP A 107 -23.41 15.05 -28.59
N VAL A 108 -22.75 13.96 -28.21
CA VAL A 108 -22.29 13.75 -26.82
C VAL A 108 -21.17 14.71 -26.44
N GLU A 109 -21.37 15.48 -25.37
CA GLU A 109 -20.44 16.46 -24.83
C GLU A 109 -20.21 16.28 -23.33
N THR A 110 -19.06 16.75 -22.86
CA THR A 110 -18.64 16.62 -21.46
C THR A 110 -18.35 17.98 -20.84
N ARG A 111 -18.49 18.07 -19.51
CA ARG A 111 -18.24 19.29 -18.72
C ARG A 111 -19.16 20.45 -19.11
N ILE A 112 -20.45 20.16 -19.31
CA ILE A 112 -21.48 21.17 -19.58
C ILE A 112 -21.99 21.73 -18.26
N THR A 113 -21.99 23.04 -18.08
CA THR A 113 -22.48 23.68 -16.85
C THR A 113 -23.95 24.04 -17.00
N VAL A 114 -24.75 23.68 -16.00
CA VAL A 114 -26.19 23.88 -15.98
C VAL A 114 -26.59 24.62 -14.71
N GLU A 115 -27.51 25.55 -14.89
CA GLU A 115 -28.23 26.21 -13.81
C GLU A 115 -29.62 25.57 -13.65
N THR A 116 -29.94 25.16 -12.42
CA THR A 116 -31.26 24.66 -12.00
C THR A 116 -31.69 25.39 -10.72
N ARG A 117 -32.89 25.10 -10.24
CA ARG A 117 -33.48 25.73 -9.05
C ARG A 117 -33.97 24.66 -8.09
N ASN A 118 -33.82 24.92 -6.80
CA ASN A 118 -34.39 24.05 -5.77
C ASN A 118 -35.85 24.42 -5.46
N VAL A 119 -36.46 23.72 -4.51
CA VAL A 119 -37.84 23.98 -4.04
C VAL A 119 -38.07 25.39 -3.51
N ALA A 120 -37.02 26.08 -3.06
CA ALA A 120 -37.06 27.43 -2.52
C ALA A 120 -36.76 28.50 -3.59
N ASP A 121 -36.73 28.12 -4.86
CA ASP A 121 -36.37 28.98 -6.00
C ASP A 121 -34.93 29.52 -5.97
N GLU A 122 -34.05 28.88 -5.19
CA GLU A 122 -32.63 29.25 -5.13
C GLU A 122 -31.86 28.64 -6.29
N ILE A 123 -30.96 29.43 -6.87
CA ILE A 123 -30.14 29.03 -8.01
C ILE A 123 -29.06 28.03 -7.55
N GLN A 124 -29.04 26.86 -8.19
CA GLN A 124 -28.01 25.83 -8.05
C GLN A 124 -27.29 25.63 -9.38
N ARG A 125 -25.97 25.46 -9.34
CA ARG A 125 -25.14 25.18 -10.53
C ARG A 125 -24.44 23.85 -10.41
N ILE A 126 -24.43 23.10 -11.50
CA ILE A 126 -23.73 21.82 -11.60
C ILE A 126 -23.04 21.68 -12.94
N GLN A 127 -21.82 21.15 -12.92
CA GLN A 127 -21.17 20.67 -14.13
C GLN A 127 -21.55 19.20 -14.35
N LEU A 128 -22.20 18.95 -15.49
CA LEU A 128 -22.60 17.62 -15.95
C LEU A 128 -21.41 16.90 -16.58
N LYS A 129 -21.33 15.59 -16.32
CA LYS A 129 -20.20 14.77 -16.75
C LYS A 129 -20.32 14.37 -18.21
N ALA A 130 -21.49 13.89 -18.63
CA ALA A 130 -21.83 13.65 -20.02
C ALA A 130 -23.28 14.06 -20.31
N VAL A 131 -23.48 14.69 -21.46
CA VAL A 131 -24.79 15.08 -21.98
C VAL A 131 -24.83 14.68 -23.44
N GLY A 132 -25.94 14.11 -23.90
CA GLY A 132 -26.13 13.65 -25.27
C GLY A 132 -27.59 13.69 -25.67
N VAL A 133 -27.87 13.29 -26.90
CA VAL A 133 -29.22 13.27 -27.46
C VAL A 133 -29.56 11.87 -27.91
N ASP A 134 -30.72 11.36 -27.50
CA ASP A 134 -31.21 10.05 -27.94
C ASP A 134 -31.77 10.09 -29.37
N GLU A 135 -32.12 8.93 -29.91
CA GLU A 135 -32.65 8.79 -31.28
C GLU A 135 -33.93 9.62 -31.51
N THR A 136 -34.67 9.96 -30.44
CA THR A 136 -35.89 10.78 -30.51
C THR A 136 -35.63 12.27 -30.43
N GLY A 137 -34.37 12.69 -30.26
CA GLY A 137 -34.00 14.09 -30.13
C GLY A 137 -34.07 14.63 -28.69
N LYS A 138 -34.30 13.77 -27.68
CA LYS A 138 -34.37 14.19 -26.27
C LYS A 138 -33.00 14.16 -25.60
N ILE A 139 -32.78 15.14 -24.72
CA ILE A 139 -31.53 15.23 -23.93
C ILE A 139 -31.47 14.05 -22.95
N ARG A 140 -30.28 13.46 -22.84
CA ARG A 140 -29.93 12.42 -21.88
C ARG A 140 -28.65 12.79 -21.17
N ILE A 141 -28.62 12.57 -19.86
CA ILE A 141 -27.50 12.94 -19.00
C ILE A 141 -27.00 11.70 -18.30
N GLN A 142 -25.69 11.55 -18.23
CA GLN A 142 -25.04 10.57 -17.37
C GLN A 142 -24.14 11.25 -16.35
N ASP A 143 -24.22 10.75 -15.12
CA ASP A 143 -23.25 11.04 -14.07
C ASP A 143 -22.51 9.75 -13.69
N TYR A 144 -21.30 9.90 -13.15
CA TYR A 144 -20.39 8.80 -12.90
C TYR A 144 -19.84 8.91 -11.49
N THR A 145 -19.88 7.84 -10.70
CA THR A 145 -19.22 7.81 -9.40
C THR A 145 -18.51 6.50 -9.17
N THR A 146 -17.39 6.58 -8.45
CA THR A 146 -16.66 5.42 -7.94
C THR A 146 -16.75 5.31 -6.42
N ALA A 147 -17.37 6.26 -5.74
CA ALA A 147 -17.49 6.24 -4.29
C ALA A 147 -18.45 5.13 -3.82
N LYS A 148 -18.07 4.44 -2.73
CA LYS A 148 -18.81 3.33 -2.14
C LYS A 148 -20.26 3.67 -1.85
N ASP A 149 -20.50 4.87 -1.31
CA ASP A 149 -21.83 5.34 -0.91
C ASP A 149 -22.54 6.15 -2.02
N GLY A 150 -22.06 6.07 -3.27
CA GLY A 150 -22.66 6.77 -4.41
C GLY A 150 -22.22 8.22 -4.56
N LEU A 151 -23.07 9.08 -5.12
CA LEU A 151 -22.77 10.51 -5.21
C LEU A 151 -22.90 11.17 -3.84
N SER A 152 -22.11 12.22 -3.58
CA SER A 152 -22.34 13.06 -2.40
C SER A 152 -23.79 13.54 -2.35
N ILE A 153 -24.39 13.60 -1.16
CA ILE A 153 -25.79 14.02 -0.94
C ILE A 153 -26.10 15.32 -1.69
N LYS A 154 -25.20 16.32 -1.62
CA LYS A 154 -25.36 17.61 -2.30
C LYS A 154 -25.41 17.50 -3.83
N ARG A 155 -24.58 16.64 -4.43
CA ARG A 155 -24.58 16.45 -5.89
C ARG A 155 -25.83 15.71 -6.35
N GLN A 156 -26.26 14.71 -5.58
CA GLN A 156 -27.50 13.99 -5.87
C GLN A 156 -28.70 14.93 -5.82
N ASP A 157 -28.81 15.76 -4.77
CA ASP A 157 -29.89 16.75 -4.62
C ASP A 157 -29.99 17.70 -5.83
N ILE A 158 -28.86 18.22 -6.32
CA ILE A 158 -28.86 19.12 -7.49
C ILE A 158 -29.27 18.38 -8.77
N LEU A 159 -28.88 17.12 -8.95
CA LEU A 159 -29.31 16.32 -10.11
C LEU A 159 -30.81 16.00 -10.03
N ASP A 160 -31.33 15.70 -8.84
CA ASP A 160 -32.74 15.43 -8.63
C ASP A 160 -33.57 16.70 -8.90
N ASN A 161 -33.10 17.87 -8.44
CA ASN A 161 -33.70 19.16 -8.77
C ASN A 161 -33.66 19.44 -10.28
N LEU A 162 -32.54 19.18 -10.95
CA LEU A 162 -32.42 19.33 -12.40
C LEU A 162 -33.39 18.41 -13.16
N SER A 163 -33.52 17.15 -12.74
CA SER A 163 -34.47 16.22 -13.35
C SER A 163 -35.92 16.67 -13.10
N LYS A 164 -36.23 17.18 -11.91
CA LYS A 164 -37.59 17.56 -11.53
C LYS A 164 -38.05 18.90 -12.11
N TYR A 165 -37.18 19.90 -12.12
CA TYR A 165 -37.54 21.29 -12.48
C TYR A 165 -36.94 21.74 -13.81
N GLY A 166 -36.10 20.90 -14.43
CA GLY A 166 -35.35 21.30 -15.61
C GLY A 166 -34.22 22.27 -15.27
N GLY A 167 -33.60 22.82 -16.31
CA GLY A 167 -32.48 23.72 -16.17
C GLY A 167 -32.14 24.45 -17.44
N THR A 168 -31.14 25.33 -17.36
CA THR A 168 -30.60 26.06 -18.51
C THR A 168 -29.10 25.89 -18.55
N ILE A 169 -28.55 25.53 -19.70
CA ILE A 169 -27.11 25.48 -19.91
C ILE A 169 -26.56 26.90 -19.84
N VAL A 170 -25.47 27.08 -19.08
CA VAL A 170 -24.83 28.38 -18.85
C VAL A 170 -23.35 28.33 -19.23
N GLY A 171 -22.80 29.51 -19.54
CA GLY A 171 -21.45 29.64 -20.10
C GLY A 171 -21.42 29.42 -21.62
N GLU A 172 -20.23 29.21 -22.17
CA GLU A 172 -20.03 29.03 -23.62
C GLU A 172 -20.69 27.75 -24.15
N GLY A 173 -20.75 26.70 -23.32
CA GLY A 173 -21.28 25.39 -23.73
C GLY A 173 -20.36 24.68 -24.73
N LYS A 174 -20.82 23.57 -25.32
CA LYS A 174 -20.09 22.82 -26.35
C LYS A 174 -21.05 22.13 -27.31
N GLY A 175 -20.61 21.96 -28.56
CA GLY A 175 -21.39 21.29 -29.60
C GLY A 175 -22.80 21.87 -29.70
N ARG A 176 -23.82 21.01 -29.58
CA ARG A 176 -25.24 21.38 -29.58
C ARG A 176 -25.73 21.98 -28.25
N PHE A 177 -24.95 21.86 -27.19
CA PHE A 177 -25.29 22.30 -25.83
C PHE A 177 -24.67 23.66 -25.51
N THR A 178 -25.12 24.70 -26.21
CA THR A 178 -24.65 26.08 -26.01
C THR A 178 -25.41 26.79 -24.91
N GLY A 179 -24.84 27.88 -24.39
CA GLY A 179 -25.49 28.73 -23.39
C GLY A 179 -26.91 29.16 -23.79
N GLY A 180 -27.87 28.99 -22.89
CA GLY A 180 -29.29 29.26 -23.12
C GLY A 180 -30.12 28.03 -23.51
N THR A 181 -29.49 26.90 -23.87
CA THR A 181 -30.18 25.65 -24.17
C THR A 181 -30.96 25.15 -22.96
N LYS A 182 -32.24 24.79 -23.15
CA LYS A 182 -33.13 24.30 -22.10
C LYS A 182 -32.98 22.79 -21.90
N ILE A 183 -32.95 22.39 -20.63
CA ILE A 183 -33.09 21.00 -20.18
C ILE A 183 -34.50 20.90 -19.60
N GLU A 184 -35.33 20.09 -20.24
CA GLU A 184 -36.74 20.00 -19.87
C GLU A 184 -36.93 19.25 -18.54
N PRO A 185 -37.94 19.63 -17.73
CA PRO A 185 -38.39 18.81 -16.62
C PRO A 185 -38.69 17.37 -17.05
N GLY A 186 -38.33 16.41 -16.21
CA GLY A 186 -38.41 14.98 -16.53
C GLY A 186 -37.26 14.46 -17.40
N THR A 187 -36.24 15.27 -17.70
CA THR A 187 -35.03 14.79 -18.37
C THR A 187 -34.40 13.67 -17.55
N ARG A 188 -34.16 12.53 -18.22
CA ARG A 188 -33.60 11.34 -17.58
C ARG A 188 -32.11 11.51 -17.33
N ILE A 189 -31.73 11.36 -16.06
CA ILE A 189 -30.36 11.38 -15.58
C ILE A 189 -30.03 9.98 -15.05
N ASP A 190 -29.09 9.31 -15.70
CA ASP A 190 -28.62 8.00 -15.28
C ASP A 190 -27.32 8.17 -14.46
N VAL A 191 -27.37 7.89 -13.15
CA VAL A 191 -26.18 7.87 -12.29
C VAL A 191 -25.56 6.49 -12.35
N ILE A 192 -24.43 6.38 -13.04
CA ILE A 192 -23.71 5.12 -13.20
C ILE A 192 -22.63 5.04 -12.13
N SER A 193 -22.91 4.24 -11.10
CA SER A 193 -21.91 3.85 -10.13
C SER A 193 -21.20 2.59 -10.60
N LYS A 194 -19.87 2.64 -10.67
CA LYS A 194 -19.07 1.44 -10.44
C LYS A 194 -18.60 1.61 -9.00
N PRO A 195 -19.27 1.00 -8.01
CA PRO A 195 -18.73 0.98 -6.66
C PRO A 195 -17.27 0.56 -6.83
N THR A 196 -16.35 1.39 -6.34
CA THR A 196 -15.22 0.73 -5.73
C THR A 196 -15.88 -0.06 -4.62
N ASP A 197 -16.04 -1.38 -4.83
CA ASP A 197 -15.62 -2.26 -3.76
C ASP A 197 -14.37 -1.57 -3.25
N SER A 198 -14.30 -1.23 -1.97
CA SER A 198 -13.00 -1.06 -1.40
C SER A 198 -12.33 -2.45 -1.46
N PHE A 199 -11.99 -2.93 -2.67
CA PHE A 199 -10.61 -2.97 -3.04
C PHE A 199 -9.98 -1.70 -2.46
N THR A 200 -9.55 -1.81 -1.20
CA THR A 200 -8.11 -1.84 -1.04
C THR A 200 -7.59 -2.54 -2.30
N ILE A 201 -7.14 -1.74 -3.27
CA ILE A 201 -5.84 -2.06 -3.82
C ILE A 201 -4.98 -2.05 -2.56
N GLU A 202 -4.96 -3.16 -1.83
CA GLU A 202 -3.70 -3.68 -1.34
C GLU A 202 -2.83 -3.42 -2.55
N LYS A 203 -1.92 -2.43 -2.42
CA LYS A 203 -0.75 -2.43 -3.28
C LYS A 203 -0.43 -3.90 -3.41
N VAL A 204 -0.66 -4.50 -4.59
CA VAL A 204 -0.37 -5.91 -4.78
C VAL A 204 1.05 -5.99 -4.25
N SER A 205 1.20 -6.64 -3.11
CA SER A 205 2.39 -6.41 -2.29
C SER A 205 3.57 -6.81 -3.17
N SER A 206 4.78 -6.31 -2.93
CA SER A 206 5.90 -6.83 -3.72
C SER A 206 5.97 -8.36 -3.64
N PHE A 207 5.47 -8.93 -2.53
CA PHE A 207 5.28 -10.36 -2.36
C PHE A 207 4.24 -10.94 -3.34
N ASP A 208 3.05 -10.36 -3.42
CA ASP A 208 2.01 -10.82 -4.36
C ASP A 208 2.42 -10.62 -5.83
N LYS A 209 3.17 -9.55 -6.13
CA LYS A 209 3.74 -9.30 -7.46
C LYS A 209 4.72 -10.40 -7.85
N VAL A 210 5.65 -10.74 -6.95
CA VAL A 210 6.61 -11.84 -7.16
C VAL A 210 5.89 -13.18 -7.26
N LYS A 211 4.86 -13.40 -6.45
CA LYS A 211 4.01 -14.60 -6.53
C LYS A 211 3.36 -14.71 -7.92
N GLN A 212 2.69 -13.66 -8.38
CA GLN A 212 2.07 -13.63 -9.71
C GLN A 212 3.09 -13.85 -10.83
N TYR A 213 4.26 -13.19 -10.75
CA TYR A 213 5.30 -13.38 -11.75
C TYR A 213 5.87 -14.80 -11.74
N THR A 214 6.01 -15.42 -10.56
CA THR A 214 6.39 -16.83 -10.42
C THR A 214 5.35 -17.75 -11.07
N SER A 215 4.06 -17.49 -10.89
CA SER A 215 2.98 -18.22 -11.58
C SER A 215 3.06 -18.10 -13.10
N GLU A 216 3.42 -16.93 -13.64
CA GLU A 216 3.60 -16.77 -15.08
C GLU A 216 4.83 -17.53 -15.59
N LEU A 217 5.94 -17.52 -14.85
CA LEU A 217 7.13 -18.30 -15.20
C LEU A 217 6.87 -19.82 -15.13
N TYR A 218 6.09 -20.27 -14.15
CA TYR A 218 5.71 -21.68 -14.01
C TYR A 218 5.08 -22.22 -15.31
N LYS A 219 4.20 -21.44 -15.96
CA LYS A 219 3.47 -21.81 -17.19
C LYS A 219 4.35 -21.85 -18.45
N THR A 220 5.60 -21.41 -18.39
CA THR A 220 6.50 -21.37 -19.54
C THR A 220 7.33 -22.64 -19.69
N ASP A 221 7.75 -22.93 -20.92
CA ASP A 221 8.67 -24.03 -21.27
C ASP A 221 10.16 -23.67 -21.06
N LEU A 222 10.46 -22.59 -20.34
CA LEU A 222 11.83 -22.17 -20.04
C LEU A 222 12.54 -23.18 -19.13
N SER A 223 13.86 -23.25 -19.25
CA SER A 223 14.71 -23.97 -18.30
C SER A 223 14.64 -23.37 -16.89
N LEU A 224 15.03 -24.13 -15.87
CA LEU A 224 15.05 -23.66 -14.49
C LEU A 224 15.98 -22.45 -14.34
N GLU A 225 17.15 -22.51 -14.97
CA GLU A 225 18.16 -21.45 -14.99
C GLU A 225 17.58 -20.15 -15.59
N GLU A 226 16.88 -20.24 -16.72
CA GLU A 226 16.23 -19.08 -17.34
C GLU A 226 15.12 -18.49 -16.45
N LYS A 227 14.33 -19.34 -15.77
CA LYS A 227 13.30 -18.88 -14.82
C LYS A 227 13.92 -18.15 -13.64
N VAL A 228 15.00 -18.68 -13.07
CA VAL A 228 15.74 -18.04 -11.96
C VAL A 228 16.33 -16.70 -12.40
N GLN A 229 16.98 -16.62 -13.55
CA GLN A 229 17.52 -15.36 -14.09
C GLN A 229 16.41 -14.31 -14.29
N LYS A 230 15.23 -14.74 -14.76
CA LYS A 230 14.06 -13.85 -14.91
C LYS A 230 13.53 -13.35 -13.56
N LEU A 231 13.48 -14.21 -12.53
CA LEU A 231 13.10 -13.80 -11.17
C LEU A 231 14.08 -12.81 -10.58
N GLN A 232 15.39 -13.04 -10.73
CA GLN A 232 16.44 -12.13 -10.27
C GLN A 232 16.34 -10.77 -10.95
N LYS A 233 16.16 -10.74 -12.27
CA LYS A 233 15.94 -9.50 -13.01
C LYS A 233 14.70 -8.76 -12.48
N TYR A 234 13.57 -9.46 -12.35
CA TYR A 234 12.33 -8.88 -11.85
C TYR A 234 12.50 -8.31 -10.44
N PHE A 235 13.23 -9.03 -9.56
CA PHE A 235 13.56 -8.55 -8.23
C PHE A 235 14.31 -7.22 -8.24
N THR A 236 15.28 -7.03 -9.15
CA THR A 236 16.00 -5.74 -9.25
C THR A 236 15.06 -4.56 -9.55
N GLU A 237 14.02 -4.80 -10.34
CA GLU A 237 13.03 -3.82 -10.79
C GLU A 237 11.93 -3.53 -9.74
N LEU A 238 11.88 -4.25 -8.61
CA LEU A 238 10.89 -4.02 -7.56
C LEU A 238 11.14 -2.73 -6.78
N ASP A 239 10.10 -1.91 -6.64
CA ASP A 239 10.12 -0.66 -5.85
C ASP A 239 10.31 -0.91 -4.34
N ASP A 240 9.76 -2.01 -3.84
CA ASP A 240 9.85 -2.44 -2.46
C ASP A 240 10.30 -3.90 -2.41
N LYS A 241 11.27 -4.21 -1.55
CA LYS A 241 11.90 -5.52 -1.42
C LYS A 241 11.76 -6.08 -0.02
N VAL A 242 10.98 -5.45 0.87
CA VAL A 242 10.74 -5.95 2.22
C VAL A 242 10.23 -7.39 2.16
N ASP A 243 10.92 -8.28 2.86
CA ASP A 243 10.59 -9.71 3.00
C ASP A 243 10.51 -10.52 1.70
N ILE A 244 11.09 -10.01 0.62
CA ILE A 244 11.13 -10.71 -0.67
C ILE A 244 12.39 -11.59 -0.77
N ASN A 245 12.15 -12.87 -1.02
CA ASN A 245 13.19 -13.85 -1.28
C ASN A 245 13.11 -14.33 -2.73
N VAL A 246 14.22 -14.24 -3.45
CA VAL A 246 14.40 -14.73 -4.81
C VAL A 246 15.68 -15.57 -4.86
N PRO A 247 15.69 -16.75 -5.50
CA PRO A 247 16.86 -17.63 -5.53
C PRO A 247 18.09 -16.93 -6.11
N SER A 248 19.25 -17.10 -5.46
CA SER A 248 20.55 -16.60 -5.95
C SER A 248 21.10 -17.43 -7.10
N ASP A 249 20.76 -18.71 -7.16
CA ASP A 249 21.19 -19.64 -8.20
C ASP A 249 20.19 -20.79 -8.36
N ALA A 250 20.13 -21.37 -9.56
CA ALA A 250 19.24 -22.48 -9.88
C ALA A 250 19.63 -23.79 -9.17
N GLN A 251 20.89 -23.96 -8.79
CA GLN A 251 21.38 -25.17 -8.12
C GLN A 251 20.67 -25.47 -6.78
N TYR A 252 20.08 -24.45 -6.14
CA TYR A 252 19.36 -24.60 -4.87
C TYR A 252 17.85 -24.77 -5.05
N VAL A 253 17.36 -24.66 -6.27
CA VAL A 253 15.93 -24.70 -6.58
C VAL A 253 15.56 -26.11 -7.04
N LYS A 254 14.61 -26.71 -6.35
CA LYS A 254 14.04 -28.01 -6.72
C LYS A 254 13.03 -27.88 -7.87
N SER A 255 12.14 -26.89 -7.77
CA SER A 255 11.11 -26.61 -8.78
C SER A 255 10.57 -25.20 -8.66
N ILE A 256 10.15 -24.63 -9.79
CA ILE A 256 9.23 -23.48 -9.82
C ILE A 256 7.82 -24.03 -9.97
N GLU A 257 6.92 -23.59 -9.10
CA GLU A 257 5.52 -24.03 -9.00
C GLU A 257 4.60 -22.81 -9.13
N ASP A 258 3.29 -23.04 -9.19
CA ASP A 258 2.31 -21.96 -9.33
C ASP A 258 2.38 -20.99 -8.13
N GLY A 259 3.05 -19.86 -8.34
CA GLY A 259 3.25 -18.81 -7.34
C GLY A 259 4.27 -19.15 -6.25
N TRP A 260 5.03 -20.23 -6.40
CA TRP A 260 5.93 -20.71 -5.35
C TRP A 260 7.26 -21.21 -5.91
N ILE A 261 8.31 -21.07 -5.09
CA ILE A 261 9.65 -21.59 -5.38
C ILE A 261 9.95 -22.67 -4.36
N SER A 262 10.10 -23.90 -4.84
CA SER A 262 10.47 -25.04 -4.03
C SER A 262 11.99 -25.16 -4.03
N TYR A 263 12.61 -25.11 -2.86
CA TYR A 263 14.05 -25.20 -2.69
C TYR A 263 14.46 -26.62 -2.29
N ASP A 264 15.63 -27.05 -2.72
CA ASP A 264 16.22 -28.34 -2.34
C ASP A 264 16.97 -28.23 -1.01
N TRP A 265 16.24 -27.84 0.04
CA TRP A 265 16.81 -27.59 1.36
C TRP A 265 17.59 -28.81 1.88
N PRO A 266 18.73 -28.60 2.56
CA PRO A 266 19.46 -29.72 3.16
C PRO A 266 18.60 -30.48 4.17
N GLU A 267 18.89 -31.78 4.30
CA GLU A 267 18.28 -32.62 5.33
C GLU A 267 18.49 -32.06 6.74
N ARG A 268 17.78 -32.64 7.73
CA ARG A 268 17.92 -32.27 9.15
C ARG A 268 17.66 -30.79 9.41
N LEU A 269 16.67 -30.22 8.73
CA LEU A 269 16.30 -28.80 8.83
C LEU A 269 17.46 -27.83 8.52
N GLY A 270 18.42 -28.24 7.68
CA GLY A 270 19.59 -27.42 7.38
C GLY A 270 20.70 -27.46 8.43
N PHE A 271 20.62 -28.31 9.45
CA PHE A 271 21.66 -28.40 10.48
C PHE A 271 22.85 -29.29 10.08
N LYS A 272 24.05 -28.83 10.41
CA LYS A 272 25.29 -29.61 10.36
C LYS A 272 25.19 -30.78 11.33
N LYS A 273 25.37 -31.99 10.80
CA LYS A 273 25.30 -33.24 11.57
C LYS A 273 26.19 -33.18 12.82
N GLY A 274 25.62 -33.55 13.97
CA GLY A 274 26.34 -33.60 15.24
C GLY A 274 26.46 -32.26 16.00
N THR A 275 25.86 -31.18 15.50
CA THR A 275 25.92 -29.85 16.15
C THR A 275 24.62 -29.42 16.82
N VAL A 276 23.56 -30.21 16.69
CA VAL A 276 22.23 -29.85 17.19
C VAL A 276 22.13 -30.13 18.69
N HIS A 277 21.66 -29.13 19.42
CA HIS A 277 21.43 -29.18 20.86
C HIS A 277 20.04 -28.64 21.24
N PRO A 278 19.41 -29.20 22.29
CA PRO A 278 18.19 -28.67 22.89
C PRO A 278 18.33 -27.22 23.33
N ILE A 279 17.27 -26.44 23.14
CA ILE A 279 17.08 -25.21 23.91
C ILE A 279 16.48 -25.59 25.27
N THR A 280 17.06 -25.04 26.33
CA THR A 280 16.63 -25.27 27.71
C THR A 280 16.42 -23.95 28.42
N ARG A 281 15.75 -23.98 29.57
CA ARG A 281 15.53 -22.78 30.43
C ARG A 281 16.83 -22.07 30.84
N THR A 282 17.97 -22.74 30.76
CA THR A 282 19.27 -22.21 31.22
C THR A 282 20.32 -22.08 30.12
N SER A 283 20.03 -22.52 28.89
CA SER A 283 21.04 -22.56 27.81
C SER A 283 20.39 -22.73 26.43
N GLY A 284 21.04 -22.20 25.40
CA GLY A 284 20.73 -22.46 24.00
C GLY A 284 19.82 -21.42 23.32
N LEU A 285 19.10 -20.60 24.08
CA LEU A 285 18.40 -19.43 23.56
C LEU A 285 19.24 -18.17 23.80
N PRO A 286 19.71 -17.47 22.76
CA PRO A 286 20.45 -16.22 22.95
C PRO A 286 19.51 -15.10 23.42
N GLU A 287 20.08 -14.01 23.96
CA GLU A 287 19.30 -12.80 24.23
C GLU A 287 18.91 -12.09 22.93
N ARG A 288 19.88 -11.88 22.04
CA ARG A 288 19.69 -11.21 20.75
C ARG A 288 19.47 -12.22 19.64
N TRP A 289 18.56 -11.90 18.73
CA TRP A 289 18.30 -12.67 17.53
C TRP A 289 18.32 -11.80 16.29
N ASP A 290 18.65 -12.43 15.17
CA ASP A 290 18.36 -11.89 13.84
C ASP A 290 17.82 -12.94 12.88
N ARG A 291 17.31 -12.46 11.75
CA ARG A 291 16.78 -13.28 10.65
C ARG A 291 16.81 -12.51 9.33
N PHE A 292 16.98 -13.24 8.23
CA PHE A 292 16.62 -12.77 6.89
C PHE A 292 15.34 -13.45 6.39
N GLY A 293 14.43 -12.66 5.81
CA GLY A 293 13.17 -13.10 5.23
C GLY A 293 11.96 -12.92 6.14
N HIS A 294 10.78 -13.13 5.55
CA HIS A 294 9.48 -12.93 6.20
C HIS A 294 9.39 -13.56 7.60
N MET A 295 8.83 -12.79 8.54
CA MET A 295 8.70 -13.17 9.96
C MET A 295 7.73 -14.33 10.22
N GLY A 296 7.08 -14.90 9.21
CA GLY A 296 6.25 -16.10 9.37
C GLY A 296 7.03 -17.38 9.69
N GLY A 297 8.34 -17.44 9.42
CA GLY A 297 9.17 -18.62 9.70
C GLY A 297 9.71 -18.66 11.14
N GLY A 298 10.11 -19.85 11.61
CA GLY A 298 10.67 -20.11 12.96
C GLY A 298 12.19 -20.38 13.01
N ASN A 299 12.96 -19.98 12.00
CA ASN A 299 14.42 -20.10 11.94
C ASN A 299 15.13 -18.74 12.17
N PHE A 300 15.97 -18.66 13.19
CA PHE A 300 16.69 -17.45 13.62
C PHE A 300 18.18 -17.74 13.77
N SER A 301 18.97 -16.71 14.06
CA SER A 301 20.38 -16.85 14.42
C SER A 301 20.73 -15.92 15.58
N ASP A 302 21.86 -16.18 16.23
CA ASP A 302 22.47 -15.21 17.12
C ASP A 302 23.15 -14.09 16.31
N ILE A 303 23.53 -13.02 17.00
CA ILE A 303 24.27 -11.90 16.39
C ILE A 303 25.69 -11.88 16.98
N PRO A 304 26.71 -12.33 16.23
CA PRO A 304 28.11 -12.22 16.64
C PRO A 304 28.54 -10.77 16.91
N SER A 305 29.63 -10.61 17.69
CA SER A 305 30.19 -9.28 18.00
C SER A 305 30.63 -8.51 16.76
N GLU A 306 31.09 -9.21 15.73
CA GLU A 306 31.53 -8.63 14.45
C GLU A 306 30.36 -8.29 13.51
N GLY A 307 29.13 -8.62 13.91
CA GLY A 307 27.91 -8.41 13.14
C GLY A 307 27.24 -9.70 12.64
N PRO A 308 26.12 -9.57 11.91
CA PRO A 308 25.34 -10.70 11.41
C PRO A 308 26.15 -11.63 10.51
N TYR A 309 25.93 -12.94 10.61
CA TYR A 309 26.49 -13.88 9.63
C TYR A 309 26.01 -13.56 8.21
N THR A 310 26.87 -13.87 7.23
CA THR A 310 26.54 -13.73 5.80
C THR A 310 25.53 -14.77 5.34
N TYR A 311 24.95 -14.57 4.15
CA TYR A 311 24.03 -15.55 3.55
C TYR A 311 24.71 -16.90 3.34
N SER A 312 25.98 -16.91 2.89
CA SER A 312 26.78 -18.12 2.71
C SER A 312 27.04 -18.86 4.04
N GLN A 313 27.32 -18.13 5.13
CA GLN A 313 27.47 -18.74 6.45
C GLN A 313 26.16 -19.33 6.98
N ARG A 314 25.01 -18.74 6.63
CA ARG A 314 23.68 -19.21 7.01
C ARG A 314 23.10 -20.27 6.08
N SER A 315 23.77 -20.54 4.95
CA SER A 315 23.24 -21.38 3.87
C SER A 315 21.86 -20.93 3.38
N ILE A 316 21.68 -19.61 3.21
CA ILE A 316 20.46 -19.00 2.70
C ILE A 316 20.61 -18.73 1.19
N PRO A 317 19.79 -19.38 0.33
CA PRO A 317 20.01 -19.44 -1.12
C PRO A 317 19.34 -18.28 -1.85
N TYR A 318 19.28 -17.10 -1.25
CA TYR A 318 18.58 -15.95 -1.81
C TYR A 318 19.55 -14.89 -2.31
N VAL A 319 19.11 -14.09 -3.27
CA VAL A 319 19.75 -12.80 -3.57
C VAL A 319 19.80 -11.98 -2.28
N GLU A 320 20.97 -11.43 -1.96
CA GLU A 320 21.16 -10.63 -0.74
C GLU A 320 20.18 -9.45 -0.70
N ASN A 321 19.46 -9.32 0.42
CA ASN A 321 18.38 -8.36 0.57
C ASN A 321 18.30 -7.84 2.00
N LEU A 322 18.98 -6.73 2.28
CA LEU A 322 18.97 -6.10 3.60
C LEU A 322 17.60 -5.56 4.01
N LYS A 323 16.64 -5.42 3.07
CA LYS A 323 15.25 -5.04 3.41
C LYS A 323 14.44 -6.18 4.02
N ALA A 324 14.95 -7.40 3.98
CA ALA A 324 14.37 -8.56 4.65
C ALA A 324 15.10 -8.88 5.96
N TYR A 325 15.98 -8.00 6.45
CA TYR A 325 16.72 -8.20 7.70
C TYR A 325 15.90 -7.74 8.91
N HIS A 326 15.75 -8.62 9.88
CA HIS A 326 15.10 -8.36 11.16
C HIS A 326 16.05 -8.70 12.30
N ASN A 327 15.95 -7.95 13.39
CA ASN A 327 16.69 -8.26 14.61
C ASN A 327 15.92 -7.79 15.84
N GLY A 328 16.29 -8.33 17.00
CA GLY A 328 15.62 -8.00 18.24
C GLY A 328 16.12 -8.82 19.42
N ASN A 329 15.29 -8.88 20.46
CA ASN A 329 15.57 -9.67 21.66
C ASN A 329 14.51 -10.73 21.89
N PHE A 330 14.93 -11.92 22.33
CA PHE A 330 14.01 -12.90 22.90
C PHE A 330 13.66 -12.48 24.33
N LYS A 331 12.40 -12.63 24.72
CA LYS A 331 11.95 -12.42 26.10
C LYS A 331 12.07 -13.74 26.85
N THR A 332 13.29 -14.09 27.25
CA THR A 332 13.63 -15.38 27.86
C THR A 332 12.80 -15.69 29.10
N ASP A 333 12.40 -14.67 29.87
CA ASP A 333 11.66 -14.82 31.12
C ASP A 333 10.28 -15.45 30.93
N SER A 334 9.61 -15.20 29.80
CA SER A 334 8.27 -15.75 29.54
C SER A 334 8.16 -16.67 28.33
N TYR A 335 9.23 -16.77 27.52
CA TYR A 335 9.33 -17.71 26.41
C TYR A 335 8.97 -19.14 26.83
N PHE A 336 9.62 -19.64 27.88
CA PHE A 336 9.47 -21.03 28.32
C PHE A 336 8.10 -21.31 28.95
N ASP A 337 7.60 -20.39 29.77
CA ASP A 337 6.33 -20.55 30.48
C ASP A 337 5.14 -20.53 29.53
N LYS A 338 5.21 -19.71 28.47
CA LYS A 338 4.20 -19.69 27.40
C LYS A 338 4.21 -20.99 26.58
N ILE A 339 5.39 -21.54 26.27
CA ILE A 339 5.52 -22.84 25.59
C ILE A 339 4.97 -23.96 26.47
N ASP A 340 5.26 -23.96 27.78
CA ASP A 340 4.72 -24.95 28.71
C ASP A 340 3.19 -24.93 28.69
N ALA A 341 2.58 -23.75 28.84
CA ALA A 341 1.13 -23.59 28.82
C ALA A 341 0.50 -24.09 27.52
N ILE A 342 1.10 -23.80 26.36
CA ILE A 342 0.62 -24.30 25.06
C ILE A 342 0.79 -25.83 24.96
N SER A 343 1.95 -26.35 25.37
CA SER A 343 2.25 -27.79 25.31
C SER A 343 1.33 -28.62 26.20
N GLU A 344 0.88 -28.05 27.32
CA GLU A 344 -0.02 -28.68 28.29
C GLU A 344 -1.51 -28.41 27.99
N GLY A 345 -1.80 -27.55 27.01
CA GLY A 345 -3.17 -27.18 26.65
C GLY A 345 -3.85 -26.24 27.67
N ASP A 346 -3.08 -25.54 28.51
CA ASP A 346 -3.60 -24.66 29.56
C ASP A 346 -3.73 -23.20 29.08
N ILE A 347 -4.84 -22.93 28.39
CA ILE A 347 -5.18 -21.57 27.96
C ILE A 347 -5.32 -20.58 29.13
N LYS A 348 -5.69 -21.05 30.33
CA LYS A 348 -5.86 -20.16 31.49
C LYS A 348 -4.52 -19.63 31.97
N ILE A 349 -3.52 -20.52 32.09
CA ILE A 349 -2.15 -20.13 32.41
C ILE A 349 -1.59 -19.24 31.30
N PHE A 350 -1.75 -19.64 30.03
CA PHE A 350 -1.26 -18.86 28.90
C PHE A 350 -1.81 -17.43 28.88
N ASN A 351 -3.14 -17.28 28.99
CA ASN A 351 -3.79 -15.97 29.02
C ASN A 351 -3.49 -15.16 30.29
N ARG A 352 -3.17 -15.81 31.42
CA ARG A 352 -2.67 -15.11 32.61
C ARG A 352 -1.33 -14.46 32.33
N ILE A 353 -0.37 -15.21 31.76
CA ILE A 353 0.97 -14.70 31.43
C ILE A 353 0.87 -13.52 30.45
N LEU A 354 0.06 -13.64 29.39
CA LEU A 354 -0.14 -12.54 28.44
C LEU A 354 -0.64 -11.27 29.13
N ARG A 355 -1.65 -11.38 30.02
CA ARG A 355 -2.22 -10.23 30.73
C ARG A 355 -1.24 -9.59 31.71
N GLU A 356 -0.40 -10.39 32.37
CA GLU A 356 0.66 -9.89 33.27
C GLU A 356 1.69 -9.05 32.50
N GLU A 357 1.88 -9.32 31.21
CA GLU A 357 2.73 -8.54 30.31
C GLU A 357 2.01 -7.40 29.57
N GLY A 358 0.72 -7.18 29.87
CA GLY A 358 -0.09 -6.17 29.18
C GLY A 358 -0.50 -6.54 27.75
N ILE A 359 -0.44 -7.83 27.39
CA ILE A 359 -0.87 -8.37 26.11
C ILE A 359 -2.30 -8.90 26.25
N GLU A 360 -3.14 -8.68 25.23
CA GLU A 360 -4.50 -9.20 25.22
C GLU A 360 -4.48 -10.74 25.18
N GLY A 361 -5.36 -11.36 25.99
CA GLY A 361 -5.50 -12.81 25.97
C GLY A 361 -6.13 -13.30 24.67
N VAL A 362 -5.79 -14.51 24.26
CA VAL A 362 -6.30 -15.14 23.05
C VAL A 362 -7.61 -15.89 23.29
N SER A 363 -8.40 -16.06 22.22
CA SER A 363 -9.59 -16.92 22.22
C SER A 363 -9.21 -18.41 22.26
N GLN A 364 -10.21 -19.27 22.51
CA GLN A 364 -10.01 -20.72 22.45
C GLN A 364 -9.54 -21.19 21.07
N ASP A 365 -10.10 -20.63 19.99
CA ASP A 365 -9.75 -21.01 18.62
C ASP A 365 -8.31 -20.61 18.28
N GLN A 366 -7.91 -19.40 18.67
CA GLN A 366 -6.52 -18.93 18.50
C GLN A 366 -5.53 -19.80 19.29
N PHE A 367 -5.89 -20.20 20.51
CA PHE A 367 -5.04 -21.08 21.33
C PHE A 367 -4.94 -22.49 20.72
N LEU A 368 -6.02 -23.02 20.15
CA LEU A 368 -6.00 -24.30 19.44
C LEU A 368 -5.10 -24.24 18.20
N GLU A 369 -5.11 -23.13 17.44
CA GLU A 369 -4.20 -22.93 16.31
C GLU A 369 -2.73 -22.93 16.75
N LEU A 370 -2.40 -22.23 17.85
CA LEU A 370 -1.05 -22.27 18.44
C LEU A 370 -0.67 -23.69 18.89
N SER A 371 -1.63 -24.42 19.47
CA SER A 371 -1.41 -25.81 19.89
C SER A 371 -1.15 -26.75 18.70
N ASP A 372 -1.84 -26.53 17.58
CA ASP A 372 -1.62 -27.28 16.32
C ASP A 372 -0.24 -26.97 15.72
N LYS A 373 0.14 -25.69 15.67
CA LYS A 373 1.49 -25.26 15.23
C LYS A 373 2.58 -25.90 16.08
N TYR A 374 2.42 -25.90 17.41
CA TYR A 374 3.35 -26.55 18.33
C TYR A 374 3.46 -28.07 18.08
N ARG A 375 2.33 -28.78 17.96
CA ARG A 375 2.33 -30.22 17.66
C ARG A 375 3.01 -30.53 16.33
N LYS A 376 2.76 -29.70 15.31
CA LYS A 376 3.41 -29.82 14.00
C LYS A 376 4.92 -29.65 14.12
N TYR A 377 5.38 -28.61 14.82
CA TYR A 377 6.79 -28.41 15.09
C TYR A 377 7.44 -29.63 15.78
N ILE A 378 6.81 -30.18 16.83
CA ILE A 378 7.34 -31.36 17.54
C ILE A 378 7.46 -32.55 16.59
N SER A 379 6.42 -32.84 15.81
CA SER A 379 6.40 -33.95 14.85
C SER A 379 7.48 -33.81 13.77
N ASP A 380 7.54 -32.64 13.13
CA ASP A 380 8.45 -32.39 12.01
C ASP A 380 9.91 -32.40 12.48
N THR A 381 10.19 -31.77 13.62
CA THR A 381 11.54 -31.62 14.18
C THR A 381 12.05 -32.93 14.77
N SER A 382 11.22 -33.67 15.52
CA SER A 382 11.57 -34.99 16.04
C SER A 382 11.93 -35.95 14.91
N THR A 383 11.11 -35.96 13.84
CA THR A 383 11.36 -36.79 12.65
C THR A 383 12.66 -36.38 11.95
N SER A 384 12.84 -35.08 11.68
CA SER A 384 13.97 -34.58 10.90
C SER A 384 15.31 -34.73 11.62
N LEU A 385 15.32 -34.65 12.95
CA LEU A 385 16.54 -34.65 13.76
C LEU A 385 16.79 -35.97 14.48
N SER A 386 15.78 -36.84 14.55
CA SER A 386 15.75 -38.06 15.35
C SER A 386 15.95 -37.78 16.85
N MET A 387 15.28 -36.74 17.36
CA MET A 387 15.33 -36.29 18.76
C MET A 387 14.00 -36.52 19.47
N SER A 388 14.03 -36.70 20.80
CA SER A 388 12.80 -36.87 21.59
C SER A 388 11.98 -35.57 21.64
N SER A 389 10.67 -35.68 21.86
CA SER A 389 9.80 -34.50 22.03
C SER A 389 10.23 -33.61 23.19
N ASP A 390 10.78 -34.20 24.24
CA ASP A 390 11.22 -33.49 25.44
C ASP A 390 12.48 -32.65 25.16
N ASP A 391 13.40 -33.19 24.37
CA ASP A 391 14.63 -32.51 23.97
C ASP A 391 14.38 -31.31 23.05
N ILE A 392 13.28 -31.30 22.31
CA ILE A 392 12.98 -30.25 21.34
C ILE A 392 11.88 -29.30 21.82
N LYS A 393 11.33 -29.52 23.04
CA LYS A 393 10.18 -28.81 23.60
C LYS A 393 10.24 -27.30 23.41
N TYR A 394 11.40 -26.70 23.67
CA TYR A 394 11.59 -25.25 23.64
C TYR A 394 12.26 -24.73 22.37
N GLY A 395 12.52 -25.58 21.39
CA GLY A 395 13.37 -25.26 20.25
C GLY A 395 14.67 -26.06 20.26
N VAL A 396 15.41 -25.94 19.17
CA VAL A 396 16.77 -26.48 19.02
C VAL A 396 17.69 -25.44 18.42
N HIS A 397 18.97 -25.54 18.71
CA HIS A 397 20.00 -24.72 18.07
C HIS A 397 21.17 -25.58 17.60
N GLY A 398 22.01 -25.05 16.73
CA GLY A 398 23.14 -25.77 16.14
C GLY A 398 23.75 -25.00 14.98
N LYS A 399 24.70 -25.62 14.27
CA LYS A 399 25.35 -24.95 13.13
C LYS A 399 24.63 -25.23 11.82
N ALA A 400 24.50 -24.24 10.95
CA ALA A 400 24.04 -24.43 9.58
C ALA A 400 24.98 -25.40 8.82
N ALA A 401 24.42 -26.35 8.09
CA ALA A 401 25.15 -27.23 7.20
C ALA A 401 25.68 -26.46 5.98
N GLU A 402 26.81 -26.90 5.43
CA GLU A 402 27.26 -26.48 4.10
C GLU A 402 26.21 -26.87 3.05
N TRP A 403 26.00 -26.04 2.03
CA TRP A 403 25.02 -26.32 0.97
C TRP A 403 25.46 -25.72 -0.37
N GLY A 404 25.76 -26.59 -1.34
CA GLY A 404 26.40 -26.18 -2.59
C GLY A 404 27.77 -25.57 -2.33
N ASP A 405 27.98 -24.33 -2.79
CA ASP A 405 29.15 -23.49 -2.53
C ASP A 405 29.01 -22.60 -1.27
N MET A 406 27.88 -22.66 -0.54
CA MET A 406 27.69 -21.94 0.72
C MET A 406 28.43 -22.63 1.87
N SER A 407 29.16 -21.85 2.65
CA SER A 407 30.08 -22.37 3.68
C SER A 407 29.38 -22.95 4.90
N GLY A 408 28.11 -22.59 5.15
CA GLY A 408 27.43 -22.90 6.40
C GLY A 408 28.19 -22.39 7.62
N GLY A 409 27.89 -22.98 8.78
CA GLY A 409 28.60 -22.73 10.04
C GLY A 409 28.06 -21.59 10.91
N ALA A 410 27.11 -20.78 10.41
CA ALA A 410 26.37 -19.85 11.27
C ALA A 410 25.58 -20.60 12.34
N GLU A 411 25.36 -19.95 13.49
CA GLU A 411 24.36 -20.46 14.44
C GLU A 411 22.98 -20.43 13.79
N GLN A 412 22.22 -21.49 13.97
CA GLN A 412 20.85 -21.62 13.53
C GLN A 412 20.00 -22.01 14.75
N ILE A 413 18.86 -21.35 14.90
CA ILE A 413 17.93 -21.55 16.01
C ILE A 413 16.57 -21.85 15.38
N VAL A 414 16.00 -23.01 15.67
CA VAL A 414 14.65 -23.38 15.23
C VAL A 414 13.73 -23.36 16.44
N THR A 415 12.78 -22.44 16.44
CA THR A 415 11.80 -22.24 17.51
C THR A 415 10.48 -22.97 17.21
N PRO A 416 9.65 -23.28 18.22
CA PRO A 416 8.35 -23.92 18.00
C PRO A 416 7.34 -23.09 17.21
N PHE A 417 7.55 -21.77 17.16
CA PHE A 417 6.64 -20.80 16.53
C PHE A 417 7.40 -19.89 15.57
N GLY A 418 6.69 -19.39 14.57
CA GLY A 418 7.21 -18.36 13.67
C GLY A 418 7.35 -17.01 14.37
N GLY A 419 8.15 -16.12 13.79
CA GLY A 419 8.38 -14.78 14.35
C GLY A 419 7.12 -13.93 14.55
N ILE A 420 6.16 -13.96 13.63
CA ILE A 420 4.89 -13.24 13.79
C ILE A 420 4.14 -13.73 15.03
N ASP A 421 4.04 -15.04 15.21
CA ASP A 421 3.39 -15.64 16.37
C ASP A 421 4.14 -15.26 17.66
N MET A 422 5.48 -15.34 17.64
CA MET A 422 6.31 -14.98 18.79
C MET A 422 6.24 -13.49 19.16
N LEU A 423 6.17 -12.58 18.19
CA LEU A 423 5.96 -11.14 18.43
C LEU A 423 4.57 -10.91 19.04
N ASN A 424 3.53 -11.51 18.48
CA ASN A 424 2.15 -11.37 18.96
C ASN A 424 1.98 -11.91 20.39
N MET A 425 2.66 -13.00 20.73
CA MET A 425 2.67 -13.58 22.07
C MET A 425 3.65 -12.87 23.02
N GLY A 426 4.40 -11.85 22.57
CA GLY A 426 5.43 -11.19 23.36
C GLY A 426 6.54 -12.13 23.83
N MET A 427 6.83 -13.20 23.08
CA MET A 427 7.99 -14.07 23.33
C MET A 427 9.29 -13.45 22.83
N MET A 428 9.19 -12.41 22.01
CA MET A 428 10.30 -11.61 21.52
C MET A 428 9.84 -10.20 21.16
N GLU A 429 10.80 -9.32 20.92
CA GLU A 429 10.59 -7.97 20.41
C GLU A 429 11.51 -7.71 19.23
N GLU A 430 11.07 -6.88 18.30
CA GLU A 430 11.82 -6.49 17.10
C GLU A 430 12.31 -5.04 17.24
N PHE A 431 13.56 -4.79 16.84
CA PHE A 431 14.14 -3.46 16.75
C PHE A 431 13.94 -2.90 15.34
N LYS A 432 13.51 -1.64 15.25
CA LYS A 432 13.22 -0.94 13.99
C LYS A 432 14.37 -0.04 13.53
#